data_AF-A0A385AEV7-F1
#
_entry.id   AF-A0A385AEV7-F1
#
_cell.length_a   1.000
_cell.length_b   1.000
_cell.length_c   1.000
_cell.angle_alpha   90.00
_cell.angle_beta   90.00
_cell.angle_gamma   90.00
#
_symmetry.space_group_name_H-M   'P 1'
#
loop_
_entity.id
_entity.type
_entity.pdbx_description
1 polymer ?
#
loop_
_entity_poly.entity_id
_entity_poly.type
_entity_poly.pdbx_seq_one_letter_code
_entity_poly.pdbx_strand_id
1 'polypeptide(L)'
;MLIASMNQAAFPNILVVMTQPDVEKQVTTEKQSIVRISDQAGQTIGYNFLAVNELLPDLQFNGVQTLTEQQVAVLNEALVAAGFTGDLVADETPHIVVGYVQECDVHPDSDHMHVTQTQIAPDQTVQIVCGAANIAQGQKVIVATVGAVMPEGKIIWPGQLRGVQSDGMICAAREIGVAGAPAKGIMVLPDDWEVGREVTADAVAALLK
;
A
#
# COMPACT_ATOMS: atom_id res chain seq x y z
N MET A 1 -2.98 3.96 -8.31
CA MET A 1 -2.09 3.67 -7.17
C MET A 1 -0.69 4.10 -7.52
N LEU A 2 -0.08 4.85 -6.62
CA LEU A 2 1.26 5.41 -6.77
C LEU A 2 1.98 5.24 -5.44
N ILE A 3 3.11 4.56 -5.45
CA ILE A 3 3.94 4.37 -4.26
C ILE A 3 5.24 5.12 -4.49
N ALA A 4 5.49 6.14 -3.68
CA ALA A 4 6.68 6.96 -3.73
C ALA A 4 7.62 6.60 -2.57
N SER A 5 8.88 6.34 -2.90
CA SER A 5 9.90 5.93 -1.93
C SER A 5 11.22 6.63 -2.20
N MET A 6 11.92 6.99 -1.12
CA MET A 6 13.25 7.57 -1.15
C MET A 6 14.13 6.93 -0.09
N ASN A 7 15.39 6.64 -0.43
CA ASN A 7 16.40 6.26 0.54
C ASN A 7 17.52 7.29 0.49
N GLN A 8 17.37 8.38 1.23
CA GLN A 8 18.31 9.50 1.23
C GLN A 8 19.70 9.12 1.76
N ALA A 9 19.78 8.08 2.60
CA ALA A 9 21.04 7.61 3.17
C ALA A 9 21.90 6.85 2.14
N ALA A 10 21.28 6.03 1.30
CA ALA A 10 21.98 5.22 0.30
C ALA A 10 21.99 5.88 -1.10
N PHE A 11 20.89 6.53 -1.47
CA PHE A 11 20.58 7.05 -2.80
C PHE A 11 19.94 8.44 -2.69
N PRO A 12 20.71 9.47 -2.30
CA PRO A 12 20.19 10.82 -2.14
C PRO A 12 19.58 11.33 -3.45
N ASN A 13 18.48 12.06 -3.34
CA ASN A 13 17.75 12.69 -4.45
C ASN A 13 17.16 11.74 -5.51
N ILE A 14 17.18 10.43 -5.27
CA ILE A 14 16.51 9.46 -6.14
C ILE A 14 15.12 9.18 -5.57
N LEU A 15 14.09 9.60 -6.31
CA LEU A 15 12.71 9.24 -6.04
C LEU A 15 12.34 8.03 -6.89
N VAL A 16 11.96 6.94 -6.22
CA VAL A 16 11.40 5.75 -6.84
C VAL A 16 9.88 5.85 -6.77
N VAL A 17 9.23 5.77 -7.92
CA VAL A 17 7.77 5.72 -8.05
C VAL A 17 7.37 4.38 -8.64
N MET A 18 6.56 3.61 -7.94
CA MET A 18 6.01 2.34 -8.41
C MET A 18 4.51 2.47 -8.64
N THR A 19 4.03 1.90 -9.74
CA THR A 19 2.61 1.89 -10.13
C THR A 19 2.07 0.49 -10.34
N GLN A 20 2.94 -0.51 -10.46
CA GLN A 20 2.60 -1.93 -10.65
C GLN A 20 3.58 -2.83 -9.86
N PRO A 21 3.21 -4.09 -9.59
CA PRO A 21 4.12 -5.06 -9.02
C PRO A 21 5.29 -5.35 -9.97
N ASP A 22 6.36 -5.85 -9.39
CA ASP A 22 7.51 -6.31 -10.15
C ASP A 22 7.17 -7.52 -11.04
N VAL A 23 7.86 -7.64 -12.17
CA VAL A 23 7.78 -8.75 -13.12
C VAL A 23 9.17 -9.32 -13.39
N GLU A 24 9.24 -10.61 -13.68
CA GLU A 24 10.52 -11.33 -13.87
C GLU A 24 11.42 -10.70 -14.95
N LYS A 25 10.82 -10.13 -16.01
CA LYS A 25 11.56 -9.53 -17.14
C LYS A 25 11.14 -8.08 -17.33
N GLN A 26 12.02 -7.18 -16.92
CA GLN A 26 11.84 -5.75 -17.08
C GLN A 26 12.65 -5.21 -18.27
N VAL A 27 12.18 -4.10 -18.81
CA VAL A 27 12.87 -3.24 -19.77
C VAL A 27 13.03 -1.87 -19.13
N THR A 28 14.25 -1.37 -19.10
CA THR A 28 14.54 0.00 -18.65
C THR A 28 14.71 0.92 -19.86
N THR A 29 14.18 2.13 -19.75
CA THR A 29 14.37 3.19 -20.75
C THR A 29 14.70 4.47 -20.03
N GLU A 30 15.91 4.98 -20.24
CA GLU A 30 16.38 6.23 -19.65
C GLU A 30 16.27 7.36 -20.67
N LYS A 31 15.65 8.47 -20.25
CA LYS A 31 15.61 9.73 -20.99
C LYS A 31 15.83 10.86 -20.02
N GLN A 32 16.79 11.73 -20.31
CA GLN A 32 17.21 12.80 -19.39
C GLN A 32 17.56 12.19 -18.01
N SER A 33 17.03 12.74 -16.92
CA SER A 33 17.25 12.23 -15.55
C SER A 33 16.12 11.33 -15.06
N ILE A 34 15.40 10.66 -15.97
CA ILE A 34 14.26 9.78 -15.63
C ILE A 34 14.49 8.41 -16.27
N VAL A 35 14.44 7.37 -15.43
CA VAL A 35 14.44 5.97 -15.86
C VAL A 35 13.03 5.42 -15.74
N ARG A 36 12.43 5.02 -16.87
CA ARG A 36 11.20 4.24 -16.87
C ARG A 36 11.53 2.76 -16.75
N ILE A 37 10.82 2.06 -15.89
CA ILE A 37 10.81 0.60 -15.79
C ILE A 37 9.47 0.12 -16.37
N SER A 38 9.52 -0.78 -17.34
CA SER A 38 8.32 -1.40 -17.93
C SER A 38 8.48 -2.91 -18.07
N ASP A 39 7.37 -3.62 -18.25
CA ASP A 39 7.40 -5.01 -18.67
C ASP A 39 7.81 -5.16 -20.15
N GLN A 40 7.85 -6.41 -20.66
CA GLN A 40 8.17 -6.69 -22.06
C GLN A 40 7.08 -6.25 -23.05
N ALA A 41 5.85 -6.02 -22.58
CA ALA A 41 4.74 -5.51 -23.39
C ALA A 41 4.72 -3.97 -23.45
N GLY A 42 5.60 -3.30 -22.70
CA GLY A 42 5.71 -1.86 -22.64
C GLY A 42 4.81 -1.21 -21.58
N GLN A 43 4.11 -1.99 -20.75
CA GLN A 43 3.35 -1.48 -19.61
C GLN A 43 4.33 -0.96 -18.56
N THR A 44 4.16 0.31 -18.18
CA THR A 44 4.99 0.94 -17.15
C THR A 44 4.74 0.29 -15.79
N ILE A 45 5.84 -0.04 -15.11
CA ILE A 45 5.88 -0.56 -13.73
C ILE A 45 6.22 0.55 -12.74
N GLY A 46 7.08 1.48 -13.16
CA GLY A 46 7.50 2.59 -12.33
C GLY A 46 8.51 3.51 -13.01
N TYR A 47 8.92 4.53 -12.28
CA TYR A 47 9.94 5.49 -12.69
C TYR A 47 10.92 5.75 -11.55
N ASN A 48 12.19 5.94 -11.91
CA ASN A 48 13.19 6.51 -11.02
C ASN A 48 13.53 7.92 -11.51
N PHE A 49 13.24 8.93 -10.71
CA PHE A 49 13.67 10.31 -10.93
C PHE A 49 15.03 10.48 -10.26
N LEU A 50 16.09 10.59 -11.07
CA LEU A 50 17.48 10.53 -10.60
C LEU A 50 17.97 11.83 -9.95
N ALA A 51 17.23 12.93 -10.12
CA ALA A 51 17.53 14.25 -9.58
C ALA A 51 16.23 14.94 -9.11
N VAL A 52 15.48 14.27 -8.22
CA VAL A 52 14.14 14.76 -7.82
C VAL A 52 14.19 16.14 -7.16
N ASN A 53 15.31 16.52 -6.53
CA ASN A 53 15.51 17.83 -5.93
C ASN A 53 15.51 18.99 -6.95
N GLU A 54 15.76 18.71 -8.24
CA GLU A 54 15.65 19.72 -9.29
C GLU A 54 14.19 19.95 -9.71
N LEU A 55 13.34 18.93 -9.54
CA LEU A 55 11.91 18.96 -9.86
C LEU A 55 11.09 19.45 -8.65
N LEU A 56 11.40 18.92 -7.48
CA LEU A 56 10.70 19.13 -6.21
C LEU A 56 11.75 19.44 -5.11
N PRO A 57 12.26 20.68 -5.02
CA PRO A 57 13.33 21.05 -4.09
C PRO A 57 12.98 20.83 -2.61
N ASP A 58 11.70 20.99 -2.27
CA ASP A 58 11.19 20.87 -0.90
C ASP A 58 10.78 19.43 -0.52
N LEU A 59 10.92 18.47 -1.44
CA LEU A 59 10.58 17.07 -1.16
C LEU A 59 11.67 16.43 -0.30
N GLN A 60 11.40 16.32 1.00
CA GLN A 60 12.35 15.84 2.00
C GLN A 60 11.74 14.70 2.82
N PHE A 61 12.03 13.46 2.46
CA PHE A 61 11.67 12.28 3.25
C PHE A 61 12.62 11.11 3.02
N ASN A 62 12.56 10.12 3.92
CA ASN A 62 13.29 8.86 3.82
C ASN A 62 12.35 7.71 4.22
N GLY A 63 12.16 6.74 3.34
CA GLY A 63 11.12 5.72 3.44
C GLY A 63 10.07 5.92 2.36
N VAL A 64 8.81 5.61 2.69
CA VAL A 64 7.65 5.78 1.80
C VAL A 64 6.83 6.97 2.27
N GLN A 65 6.35 7.78 1.32
CA GLN A 65 5.48 8.90 1.61
C GLN A 65 4.44 9.11 0.50
N THR A 66 3.24 9.52 0.90
CA THR A 66 2.20 10.01 0.00
C THR A 66 2.62 11.32 -0.65
N LEU A 67 2.65 11.36 -1.99
CA LEU A 67 2.87 12.59 -2.74
C LEU A 67 1.56 13.34 -2.92
N THR A 68 1.62 14.67 -2.88
CA THR A 68 0.44 15.49 -3.15
C THR A 68 0.10 15.51 -4.64
N GLU A 69 -1.14 15.85 -4.98
CA GLU A 69 -1.56 16.08 -6.37
C GLU A 69 -0.63 17.05 -7.11
N GLN A 70 -0.21 18.13 -6.43
CA GLN A 70 0.72 19.12 -7.00
C GLN A 70 2.11 18.52 -7.26
N GLN A 71 2.64 17.71 -6.34
CA GLN A 71 3.92 17.04 -6.52
C GLN A 71 3.87 16.07 -7.70
N VAL A 72 2.79 15.27 -7.80
CA VAL A 72 2.58 14.33 -8.91
C VAL A 72 2.42 15.07 -10.25
N ALA A 73 1.74 16.22 -10.27
CA ALA A 73 1.62 17.05 -11.47
C ALA A 73 2.99 17.49 -11.99
N VAL A 74 3.90 17.95 -11.13
CA VAL A 74 5.28 18.32 -11.50
C VAL A 74 6.04 17.13 -12.07
N LEU A 75 5.90 15.94 -11.48
CA LEU A 75 6.52 14.73 -12.00
C LEU A 75 5.98 14.36 -13.39
N ASN A 76 4.68 14.52 -13.61
CA ASN A 76 4.05 14.28 -14.91
C ASN A 76 4.52 15.27 -15.99
N GLU A 77 4.67 16.55 -15.65
CA GLU A 77 5.26 17.54 -16.56
C GLU A 77 6.68 17.16 -16.98
N ALA A 78 7.51 16.72 -16.03
CA ALA A 78 8.86 16.23 -16.30
C ALA A 78 8.86 14.97 -17.18
N LEU A 79 7.93 14.03 -16.93
CA LEU A 79 7.75 12.85 -17.76
C LEU A 79 7.41 13.21 -19.21
N VAL A 80 6.46 14.13 -19.42
CA VAL A 80 6.08 14.59 -20.76
C VAL A 80 7.24 15.30 -21.45
N ALA A 81 7.97 16.16 -20.74
CA ALA A 81 9.14 16.86 -21.28
C ALA A 81 10.28 15.90 -21.68
N ALA A 82 10.44 14.78 -20.97
CA ALA A 82 11.36 13.70 -21.33
C ALA A 82 10.83 12.79 -22.46
N GLY A 83 9.58 12.95 -22.89
CA GLY A 83 8.94 12.15 -23.94
C GLY A 83 8.35 10.83 -23.45
N PHE A 84 7.84 10.80 -22.23
CA PHE A 84 6.94 9.76 -21.70
C PHE A 84 5.49 10.28 -21.66
N THR A 85 4.54 9.46 -21.19
CA THR A 85 3.10 9.77 -21.19
C THR A 85 2.67 10.76 -20.11
N GLY A 86 3.31 10.73 -18.93
CA GLY A 86 2.92 11.57 -17.78
C GLY A 86 1.56 11.16 -17.19
N ASP A 87 1.41 9.88 -16.86
CA ASP A 87 0.16 9.22 -16.45
C ASP A 87 0.13 8.84 -14.96
N LEU A 88 1.00 9.45 -14.14
CA LEU A 88 0.96 9.24 -12.70
C LEU A 88 -0.32 9.83 -12.11
N VAL A 89 -0.96 9.07 -11.21
CA VAL A 89 -2.18 9.47 -10.51
C VAL A 89 -1.86 9.53 -9.02
N ALA A 90 -2.04 10.70 -8.42
CA ALA A 90 -1.88 10.87 -6.98
C ALA A 90 -2.92 10.05 -6.22
N ASP A 91 -2.52 9.53 -5.07
CA ASP A 91 -3.39 8.79 -4.16
C ASP A 91 -3.10 9.27 -2.74
N GLU A 92 -3.88 10.24 -2.28
CA GLU A 92 -3.75 10.82 -0.94
C GLU A 92 -4.59 10.06 0.10
N THR A 93 -5.18 8.93 -0.27
CA THR A 93 -6.02 8.16 0.65
C THR A 93 -5.16 7.36 1.65
N PRO A 94 -5.57 7.28 2.93
CA PRO A 94 -4.87 6.44 3.89
C PRO A 94 -4.98 4.97 3.49
N HIS A 95 -3.85 4.28 3.44
CA HIS A 95 -3.83 2.87 3.05
C HIS A 95 -3.95 1.87 4.21
N ILE A 96 -3.74 2.32 5.45
CA ILE A 96 -3.98 1.52 6.66
C ILE A 96 -5.20 2.12 7.36
N VAL A 97 -6.32 1.40 7.31
CA VAL A 97 -7.63 1.89 7.76
C VAL A 97 -8.35 0.91 8.67
N VAL A 98 -9.39 1.40 9.32
CA VAL A 98 -10.36 0.56 10.02
C VAL A 98 -11.26 -0.11 9.00
N GLY A 99 -11.27 -1.44 8.99
CA GLY A 99 -12.23 -2.24 8.25
C GLY A 99 -13.30 -2.84 9.15
N TYR A 100 -14.48 -3.12 8.59
CA TYR A 100 -15.55 -3.88 9.24
C TYR A 100 -15.84 -5.17 8.47
N VAL A 101 -15.70 -6.30 9.14
CA VAL A 101 -15.93 -7.63 8.56
C VAL A 101 -17.42 -7.90 8.49
N GLN A 102 -18.02 -7.67 7.32
CA GLN A 102 -19.46 -7.86 7.09
C GLN A 102 -19.83 -9.34 6.99
N GLU A 103 -18.97 -10.13 6.35
CA GLU A 103 -19.14 -11.57 6.14
C GLU A 103 -17.79 -12.27 6.33
N CYS A 104 -17.82 -13.51 6.83
CA CYS A 104 -16.63 -14.32 7.07
C CYS A 104 -16.95 -15.80 6.85
N ASP A 105 -16.57 -16.31 5.68
CA ASP A 105 -16.80 -17.69 5.28
C ASP A 105 -15.51 -18.50 5.28
N VAL A 106 -15.63 -19.83 5.39
CA VAL A 106 -14.49 -20.74 5.28
C VAL A 106 -13.96 -20.75 3.85
N HIS A 107 -12.64 -20.75 3.69
CA HIS A 107 -12.01 -20.80 2.39
C HIS A 107 -12.29 -22.15 1.69
N PRO A 108 -12.67 -22.17 0.40
CA PRO A 108 -13.07 -23.41 -0.29
C PRO A 108 -11.93 -24.44 -0.43
N ASP A 109 -10.68 -23.98 -0.46
CA ASP A 109 -9.46 -24.79 -0.62
C ASP A 109 -8.52 -24.73 0.60
N SER A 110 -9.04 -24.43 1.81
CA SER A 110 -8.23 -24.40 3.04
C SER A 110 -9.07 -24.45 4.33
N ASP A 111 -8.72 -25.37 5.23
CA ASP A 111 -9.35 -25.52 6.55
C ASP A 111 -8.88 -24.49 7.60
N HIS A 112 -7.93 -23.62 7.22
CA HIS A 112 -7.28 -22.66 8.12
C HIS A 112 -7.36 -21.22 7.64
N MET A 113 -8.13 -20.95 6.58
CA MET A 113 -8.30 -19.61 6.04
C MET A 113 -9.79 -19.29 5.89
N HIS A 114 -10.07 -17.99 5.91
CA HIS A 114 -11.40 -17.45 5.77
C HIS A 114 -11.41 -16.43 4.62
N VAL A 115 -12.52 -16.37 3.89
CA VAL A 115 -12.80 -15.35 2.90
C VAL A 115 -13.73 -14.35 3.56
N THR A 116 -13.29 -13.09 3.62
CA THR A 116 -14.05 -12.03 4.28
C THR A 116 -14.53 -11.00 3.27
N GLN A 117 -15.75 -10.52 3.43
CA GLN A 117 -16.20 -9.26 2.81
C GLN A 117 -15.99 -8.17 3.86
N THR A 118 -15.01 -7.30 3.61
CA THR A 118 -14.59 -6.28 4.59
C THR A 118 -14.84 -4.89 4.03
N GLN A 119 -15.71 -4.14 4.70
CA GLN A 119 -15.97 -2.75 4.38
C GLN A 119 -14.79 -1.89 4.85
N ILE A 120 -14.20 -1.12 3.95
CA ILE A 120 -13.01 -0.28 4.21
C ILE A 120 -13.28 1.21 4.04
N ALA A 121 -14.43 1.58 3.48
CA ALA A 121 -14.95 2.95 3.41
C ALA A 121 -16.50 2.90 3.32
N PRO A 122 -17.22 4.04 3.46
CA PRO A 122 -18.69 4.05 3.44
C PRO A 122 -19.33 3.32 2.26
N ASP A 123 -18.72 3.40 1.08
CA ASP A 123 -19.19 2.84 -0.19
C ASP A 123 -18.23 1.79 -0.79
N GLN A 124 -17.24 1.33 -0.02
CA GLN A 124 -16.23 0.40 -0.49
C GLN A 124 -16.12 -0.84 0.40
N THR A 125 -16.37 -2.00 -0.20
CA THR A 125 -16.16 -3.33 0.42
C THR A 125 -15.25 -4.14 -0.48
N VAL A 126 -14.28 -4.82 0.13
CA VAL A 126 -13.28 -5.63 -0.57
C VAL A 126 -13.26 -7.05 -0.02
N GLN A 127 -12.92 -8.00 -0.89
CA GLN A 127 -12.70 -9.37 -0.47
C GLN A 127 -11.26 -9.51 0.04
N ILE A 128 -11.09 -10.04 1.26
CA ILE A 128 -9.77 -10.30 1.84
C ILE A 128 -9.73 -11.72 2.37
N VAL A 129 -8.71 -12.48 1.97
CA VAL A 129 -8.45 -13.81 2.54
C VAL A 129 -7.59 -13.66 3.80
N CYS A 130 -8.09 -14.19 4.92
CA CYS A 130 -7.43 -14.08 6.21
C CYS A 130 -7.20 -15.46 6.85
N GLY A 131 -5.97 -15.73 7.27
CA GLY A 131 -5.59 -16.97 7.97
C GLY A 131 -5.61 -16.88 9.50
N ALA A 132 -6.04 -15.76 10.08
CA ALA A 132 -6.02 -15.60 11.52
C ALA A 132 -7.16 -16.38 12.18
N ALA A 133 -6.84 -17.23 13.17
CA ALA A 133 -7.84 -18.07 13.83
C ALA A 133 -8.91 -17.28 14.61
N ASN A 134 -8.65 -15.99 14.90
CA ASN A 134 -9.55 -15.11 15.63
C ASN A 134 -10.38 -14.18 14.73
N ILE A 135 -10.30 -14.31 13.40
CA ILE A 135 -11.15 -13.55 12.47
C ILE A 135 -12.59 -14.03 12.57
N ALA A 136 -13.53 -13.09 12.64
CA ALA A 136 -14.96 -13.39 12.66
C ALA A 136 -15.77 -12.23 12.06
N GLN A 137 -16.97 -12.56 11.59
CA GLN A 137 -17.99 -11.59 11.19
C GLN A 137 -18.32 -10.64 12.35
N GLY A 138 -18.57 -9.37 12.01
CA GLY A 138 -18.96 -8.33 12.95
C GLY A 138 -17.79 -7.64 13.65
N GLN A 139 -16.54 -8.00 13.34
CA GLN A 139 -15.36 -7.36 13.93
C GLN A 139 -14.96 -6.09 13.18
N LYS A 140 -14.52 -5.08 13.93
CA LYS A 140 -13.67 -4.01 13.39
C LYS A 140 -12.22 -4.42 13.48
N VAL A 141 -11.47 -4.24 12.40
CA VAL A 141 -10.11 -4.75 12.26
C VAL A 141 -9.23 -3.73 11.56
N ILE A 142 -7.92 -3.88 11.68
CA ILE A 142 -6.96 -3.08 10.91
C ILE A 142 -6.86 -3.70 9.52
N VAL A 143 -7.02 -2.89 8.47
CA VAL A 143 -6.89 -3.32 7.08
C VAL A 143 -5.81 -2.50 6.40
N ALA A 144 -4.80 -3.18 5.87
CA ALA A 144 -3.90 -2.64 4.87
C ALA A 144 -4.52 -2.87 3.49
N THR A 145 -4.95 -1.78 2.85
CA THR A 145 -5.56 -1.77 1.52
C THR A 145 -4.50 -1.95 0.43
N VAL A 146 -4.94 -2.22 -0.80
CA VAL A 146 -4.04 -2.23 -1.97
C VAL A 146 -3.30 -0.88 -2.05
N GLY A 147 -1.97 -0.94 -2.11
CA GLY A 147 -1.08 0.23 -2.08
C GLY A 147 -0.42 0.50 -0.73
N ALA A 148 -0.92 -0.11 0.34
CA ALA A 148 -0.26 -0.04 1.63
C ALA A 148 1.17 -0.57 1.55
N VAL A 149 2.11 0.18 2.14
CA VAL A 149 3.47 -0.31 2.39
C VAL A 149 3.61 -0.60 3.87
N MET A 150 3.85 -1.86 4.18
CA MET A 150 4.05 -2.34 5.54
C MET A 150 5.43 -1.91 6.04
N PRO A 151 5.61 -1.69 7.36
CA PRO A 151 6.90 -1.38 7.99
C PRO A 151 8.06 -2.33 7.62
N GLU A 152 7.76 -3.59 7.31
CA GLU A 152 8.76 -4.57 6.86
C GLU A 152 9.20 -4.39 5.38
N GLY A 153 8.63 -3.41 4.68
CA GLY A 153 8.87 -3.11 3.26
C GLY A 153 7.95 -3.86 2.29
N LYS A 154 7.05 -4.72 2.79
CA LYS A 154 6.08 -5.43 1.96
C LYS A 154 5.01 -4.47 1.43
N ILE A 155 4.79 -4.50 0.13
CA ILE A 155 3.72 -3.74 -0.53
C ILE A 155 2.50 -4.66 -0.72
N ILE A 156 1.31 -4.14 -0.43
CA ILE A 156 0.05 -4.85 -0.69
C ILE A 156 -0.39 -4.60 -2.13
N TRP A 157 -0.28 -5.64 -2.95
CA TRP A 157 -0.75 -5.66 -4.33
C TRP A 157 -2.08 -6.41 -4.44
N PRO A 158 -2.93 -6.08 -5.43
CA PRO A 158 -4.10 -6.90 -5.71
C PRO A 158 -3.64 -8.28 -6.18
N GLY A 159 -4.36 -9.33 -5.78
CA GLY A 159 -3.93 -10.68 -6.09
C GLY A 159 -4.92 -11.77 -5.71
N GLN A 160 -4.44 -13.00 -5.77
CA GLN A 160 -5.21 -14.17 -5.37
C GLN A 160 -4.40 -15.02 -4.40
N LEU A 161 -5.06 -15.52 -3.36
CA LEU A 161 -4.53 -16.51 -2.46
C LEU A 161 -5.28 -17.82 -2.72
N ARG A 162 -4.57 -18.86 -3.18
CA ARG A 162 -5.17 -20.16 -3.53
C ARG A 162 -6.39 -20.06 -4.46
N GLY A 163 -6.29 -19.22 -5.48
CA GLY A 163 -7.34 -19.03 -6.49
C GLY A 163 -8.52 -18.14 -6.05
N VAL A 164 -8.51 -17.62 -4.83
CA VAL A 164 -9.51 -16.68 -4.32
C VAL A 164 -8.91 -15.27 -4.26
N GLN A 165 -9.63 -14.29 -4.80
CA GLN A 165 -9.22 -12.88 -4.81
C GLN A 165 -9.01 -12.34 -3.40
N SER A 166 -7.96 -11.54 -3.20
CA SER A 166 -7.64 -10.88 -1.93
C SER A 166 -7.07 -9.50 -2.20
N ASP A 167 -7.88 -8.46 -1.99
CA ASP A 167 -7.55 -7.06 -2.28
C ASP A 167 -7.22 -6.28 -1.01
N GLY A 168 -6.33 -6.85 -0.21
CA GLY A 168 -5.91 -6.26 1.05
C GLY A 168 -5.34 -7.31 1.98
N MET A 169 -5.03 -6.86 3.19
CA MET A 169 -4.53 -7.68 4.27
C MET A 169 -5.14 -7.20 5.59
N ILE A 170 -5.77 -8.11 6.33
CA ILE A 170 -6.20 -7.82 7.72
C ILE A 170 -4.97 -8.00 8.62
N CYS A 171 -4.63 -6.96 9.37
CA CYS A 171 -3.36 -6.86 10.06
C CYS A 171 -3.43 -7.17 11.56
N ALA A 172 -2.35 -7.76 12.06
CA ALA A 172 -1.99 -7.73 13.46
C ALA A 172 -1.35 -6.38 13.83
N ALA A 173 -1.43 -5.99 15.11
CA ALA A 173 -0.80 -4.75 15.59
C ALA A 173 0.71 -4.72 15.35
N ARG A 174 1.40 -5.87 15.44
CA ARG A 174 2.85 -5.94 15.14
C ARG A 174 3.18 -5.63 13.67
N GLU A 175 2.28 -5.97 12.74
CA GLU A 175 2.54 -5.85 11.31
C GLU A 175 2.53 -4.38 10.89
N ILE A 176 1.78 -3.54 11.62
CA ILE A 176 1.80 -2.08 11.45
C ILE A 176 2.83 -1.38 12.34
N GLY A 177 3.74 -2.13 12.99
CA GLY A 177 4.87 -1.57 13.73
C GLY A 177 4.64 -1.31 15.22
N VAL A 178 3.57 -1.83 15.83
CA VAL A 178 3.34 -1.66 17.27
C VAL A 178 4.29 -2.56 18.07
N ALA A 179 5.22 -1.93 18.79
CA ALA A 179 6.15 -2.62 19.66
C ALA A 179 5.44 -3.28 20.87
N GLY A 180 5.84 -4.51 21.21
CA GLY A 180 5.27 -5.25 22.34
C GLY A 180 3.87 -5.83 22.10
N ALA A 181 3.34 -5.73 20.88
CA ALA A 181 2.04 -6.30 20.53
C ALA A 181 2.02 -7.84 20.64
N PRO A 182 0.84 -8.45 20.90
CA PRO A 182 0.68 -9.90 20.97
C PRO A 182 1.23 -10.65 19.74
N ALA A 183 1.83 -11.81 20.00
CA ALA A 183 2.50 -12.61 18.97
C ALA A 183 1.56 -13.41 18.06
N LYS A 184 0.24 -13.44 18.31
CA LYS A 184 -0.70 -14.23 17.51
C LYS A 184 -2.02 -13.48 17.30
N GLY A 185 -2.59 -13.68 16.10
CA GLY A 185 -3.89 -13.15 15.72
C GLY A 185 -3.86 -11.74 15.13
N ILE A 186 -4.97 -11.37 14.50
CA ILE A 186 -5.24 -10.01 14.02
C ILE A 186 -5.69 -9.11 15.18
N MET A 187 -5.57 -7.80 15.00
CA MET A 187 -6.04 -6.83 15.98
C MET A 187 -7.54 -6.57 15.77
N VAL A 188 -8.37 -6.94 16.75
CA VAL A 188 -9.77 -6.50 16.81
C VAL A 188 -9.81 -5.14 17.48
N LEU A 189 -10.43 -4.18 16.81
CA LEU A 189 -10.53 -2.79 17.22
C LEU A 189 -11.83 -2.53 18.00
N PRO A 190 -11.85 -1.48 18.84
CA PRO A 190 -13.06 -1.01 19.51
C PRO A 190 -14.19 -0.59 18.54
N ASP A 191 -15.44 -0.76 19.00
CA ASP A 191 -16.63 -0.44 18.22
C ASP A 191 -16.83 1.07 17.96
N ASP A 192 -16.15 1.95 18.68
CA ASP A 192 -16.22 3.40 18.48
C ASP A 192 -15.29 3.91 17.36
N TRP A 193 -14.43 3.04 16.79
CA TRP A 193 -13.60 3.41 15.65
C TRP A 193 -14.40 3.37 14.35
N GLU A 194 -14.44 4.48 13.61
CA GLU A 194 -15.20 4.57 12.36
C GLU A 194 -14.51 3.82 11.22
N VAL A 195 -15.29 3.16 10.37
CA VAL A 195 -14.79 2.46 9.17
C VAL A 195 -14.20 3.47 8.20
N GLY A 196 -13.04 3.16 7.62
CA GLY A 196 -12.29 4.05 6.72
C GLY A 196 -11.43 5.10 7.44
N ARG A 197 -11.51 5.19 8.77
CA ARG A 197 -10.58 5.99 9.55
C ARG A 197 -9.15 5.47 9.38
N GLU A 198 -8.20 6.38 9.19
CA GLU A 198 -6.77 6.05 9.22
C GLU A 198 -6.34 5.43 10.56
N VAL A 199 -5.53 4.39 10.49
CA VAL A 199 -4.96 3.71 11.66
C VAL A 199 -3.46 3.91 11.71
N THR A 200 -2.98 4.54 12.77
CA THR A 200 -1.56 4.69 13.06
C THR A 200 -1.10 3.70 14.12
N ALA A 201 0.20 3.35 14.09
CA ALA A 201 0.80 2.49 15.11
C ALA A 201 0.62 3.07 16.52
N ASP A 202 0.76 4.39 16.69
CA ASP A 202 0.59 5.06 17.99
C ASP A 202 -0.84 4.95 18.53
N ALA A 203 -1.85 5.08 17.65
CA ALA A 203 -3.25 4.95 18.04
C ALA A 203 -3.55 3.52 18.55
N VAL A 204 -2.99 2.52 17.88
CA VAL A 204 -3.16 1.11 18.30
C VAL A 204 -2.33 0.80 19.56
N ALA A 205 -1.13 1.34 19.67
CA ALA A 205 -0.29 1.20 20.87
C ALA A 205 -0.97 1.78 22.12
N ALA A 206 -1.73 2.86 21.98
CA ALA A 206 -2.50 3.44 23.07
C ALA A 206 -3.63 2.52 23.59
N LEU A 207 -4.19 1.65 22.73
CA LEU A 207 -5.21 0.67 23.13
C LEU A 207 -4.64 -0.54 23.89
N LEU A 208 -3.35 -0.81 23.76
CA LEU A 208 -2.68 -1.96 24.40
C LEU A 208 -2.09 -1.64 25.78
N LYS A 209 -2.19 -0.38 26.23
CA LYS A 209 -1.73 0.08 27.55
C LYS A 209 -2.85 -0.01 28.58
#